data_AF-A0A917CPT7-F1
#
_entry.id   AF-A0A917CPT7-F1
#
_cell.length_a   1.000
_cell.length_b   1.000
_cell.length_c   1.000
_cell.angle_alpha   90.00
_cell.angle_beta   90.00
_cell.angle_gamma   90.00
#
_symmetry.space_group_name_H-M   'P 1'
#
loop_
_entity.id
_entity.type
_entity.pdbx_description
1 polymer ?
#
loop_
_entity_poly.entity_id
_entity_poly.type
_entity_poly.pdbx_seq_one_letter_code
_entity_poly.pdbx_strand_id
1 'polypeptide(L)'
;MLTAKTPVLLVFADEVSSKSAVKDAEVRFRLAEDLHVGEIVVPKGTPAFGEVVHVQKAGLGGRGGELILAARHLDYRGQRIPLRSLKPLATPYAGKNRSDAALAASFIPYAGLMSMFITGGQIVIPAGTEALASVAADTPVSAVPETQ
;
A
#
# COMPACT_ATOMS: atom_id res chain seq x y z
N MET A 1 -5.77 22.43 -5.78
CA MET A 1 -5.60 21.87 -4.42
C MET A 1 -5.92 20.40 -4.47
N LEU A 2 -5.13 19.53 -3.83
CA LEU A 2 -5.53 18.13 -3.67
C LEU A 2 -6.58 18.08 -2.58
N THR A 3 -7.80 17.64 -2.89
CA THR A 3 -8.83 17.46 -1.86
C THR A 3 -8.51 16.20 -1.03
N ALA A 4 -8.66 16.28 0.29
CA ALA A 4 -8.53 15.12 1.16
C ALA A 4 -9.51 14.02 0.74
N LYS A 5 -9.10 12.74 0.86
CA LYS A 5 -9.86 11.53 0.48
C LYS A 5 -9.88 11.15 -1.01
N THR A 6 -9.09 11.78 -1.88
CA THR A 6 -8.90 11.25 -3.24
C THR A 6 -8.29 9.84 -3.16
N PRO A 7 -8.91 8.81 -3.78
CA PRO A 7 -8.35 7.47 -3.86
C PRO A 7 -7.11 7.47 -4.77
N VAL A 8 -6.07 6.79 -4.33
CA VAL A 8 -4.78 6.71 -5.01
C VAL A 8 -4.44 5.24 -5.19
N LEU A 9 -4.41 4.75 -6.43
CA LEU A 9 -4.01 3.39 -6.71
C LEU A 9 -2.48 3.31 -6.79
N LEU A 10 -1.91 2.56 -5.86
CA LEU A 10 -0.48 2.28 -5.74
C LEU A 10 -0.20 0.84 -6.12
N VAL A 11 1.03 0.59 -6.49
CA VAL A 11 1.57 -0.74 -6.71
C VAL A 11 2.85 -0.91 -5.89
N PHE A 12 3.02 -2.06 -5.25
CA PHE A 12 4.26 -2.39 -4.55
C PHE A 12 5.42 -2.44 -5.54
N ALA A 13 6.47 -1.66 -5.28
CA ALA A 13 7.65 -1.63 -6.14
C ALA A 13 8.52 -2.88 -5.94
N ASP A 14 8.55 -3.37 -4.70
CA ASP A 14 9.37 -4.49 -4.24
C ASP A 14 8.50 -5.50 -3.48
N GLU A 15 8.96 -6.75 -3.40
CA GLU A 15 8.31 -7.78 -2.58
C GLU A 15 8.49 -7.46 -1.07
N VAL A 16 7.41 -7.59 -0.30
CA VAL A 16 7.42 -7.43 1.15
C VAL A 16 6.84 -8.68 1.80
N SER A 17 7.56 -9.28 2.76
CA SER A 17 7.08 -10.47 3.47
C SER A 17 7.14 -10.30 4.98
N SER A 18 6.25 -10.94 5.72
CA SER A 18 6.31 -10.99 7.19
C SER A 18 7.56 -11.70 7.71
N LYS A 19 8.24 -12.48 6.86
CA LYS A 19 9.46 -13.23 7.20
C LYS A 19 10.71 -12.34 7.17
N SER A 20 10.82 -11.48 6.16
CA SER A 20 11.97 -10.61 5.92
C SER A 20 11.78 -9.16 6.36
N ALA A 21 10.53 -8.68 6.41
CA ALA A 21 10.24 -7.32 6.83
C ALA A 21 10.64 -7.08 8.28
N VAL A 22 11.10 -5.86 8.53
CA VAL A 22 11.46 -5.36 9.86
C VAL A 22 10.52 -4.20 10.17
N LYS A 23 10.12 -4.06 11.43
CA LYS A 23 9.35 -2.91 11.88
C LYS A 23 10.10 -1.61 11.53
N ASP A 24 9.37 -0.58 11.13
CA ASP A 24 9.85 0.74 10.74
C ASP A 24 10.73 0.72 9.47
N ALA A 25 10.81 -0.41 8.76
CA ALA A 25 11.47 -0.48 7.46
C ALA A 25 10.67 0.27 6.39
N GLU A 26 11.38 0.96 5.49
CA GLU A 26 10.77 1.63 4.35
C GLU A 26 10.18 0.60 3.37
N VAL A 27 8.99 0.91 2.86
CA VAL A 27 8.34 0.18 1.78
C VAL A 27 8.13 1.11 0.60
N ARG A 28 8.55 0.67 -0.59
CA ARG A 28 8.45 1.44 -1.82
C ARG A 28 7.22 1.05 -2.62
N PHE A 29 6.54 2.07 -3.09
CA PHE A 29 5.38 1.97 -3.94
C PHE A 29 5.59 2.81 -5.19
N ARG A 30 4.79 2.55 -6.22
CA ARG A 30 4.65 3.41 -7.38
C ARG A 30 3.19 3.67 -7.66
N LEU A 31 2.89 4.77 -8.30
CA LEU A 31 1.54 5.03 -8.76
C LEU A 31 1.18 4.06 -9.90
N ALA A 32 0.04 3.37 -9.80
CA ALA A 32 -0.37 2.33 -10.74
C ALA A 32 -0.97 2.92 -12.04
N GLU A 33 -1.61 4.08 -11.93
CA GLU A 33 -2.27 4.81 -13.01
C GLU A 33 -2.10 6.32 -12.83
N ASP A 34 -2.43 7.10 -13.86
CA ASP A 34 -2.37 8.56 -13.76
C ASP A 34 -3.41 9.06 -12.75
N LEU A 35 -2.96 9.74 -11.71
CA LEU A 35 -3.84 10.32 -10.70
C LEU A 35 -4.19 11.73 -11.10
N HIS A 36 -5.46 11.93 -11.42
CA HIS A 36 -6.04 13.23 -11.70
C HIS A 36 -6.53 13.86 -10.39
N VAL A 37 -5.95 15.00 -10.01
CA VAL A 37 -6.46 15.79 -8.88
C VAL A 37 -6.74 17.22 -9.29
N GLY A 38 -8.01 17.47 -9.60
CA GLY A 38 -8.43 18.72 -10.22
C GLY A 38 -7.74 18.89 -11.57
N GLU A 39 -6.87 19.89 -11.68
CA GLU A 39 -6.12 20.24 -12.89
C GLU A 39 -4.70 19.63 -12.91
N ILE A 40 -4.27 19.04 -11.79
CA ILE A 40 -2.94 18.47 -11.63
C ILE A 40 -3.00 16.98 -11.97
N VAL A 41 -2.13 16.54 -12.88
CA VAL A 41 -1.97 15.13 -13.22
C VAL A 41 -0.66 14.64 -12.64
N VAL A 42 -0.76 13.69 -11.71
CA VAL A 42 0.39 12.96 -11.21
C VAL A 42 0.54 11.69 -12.06
N PRO A 43 1.63 11.54 -12.83
CA PRO A 43 1.77 10.47 -13.79
C PRO A 43 1.97 9.13 -13.08
N LYS A 44 1.50 8.07 -13.73
CA LYS A 44 1.81 6.69 -13.40
C LYS A 44 3.30 6.50 -13.21
N GLY A 45 3.68 5.66 -12.26
CA GLY A 45 5.07 5.37 -11.95
C GLY A 45 5.70 6.35 -10.95
N THR A 46 4.99 7.43 -10.57
CA THR A 46 5.44 8.35 -9.52
C THR A 46 5.79 7.57 -8.25
N PRO A 47 6.99 7.76 -7.66
CA PRO A 47 7.42 7.02 -6.49
C PRO A 47 6.61 7.42 -5.25
N ALA A 48 6.22 6.43 -4.47
CA ALA A 48 5.61 6.59 -3.16
C ALA A 48 6.38 5.78 -2.12
N PHE A 49 6.31 6.25 -0.88
CA PHE A 49 7.00 5.68 0.26
C PHE A 49 6.02 5.42 1.38
N GLY A 50 6.22 4.29 2.04
CA GLY A 50 5.53 3.89 3.24
C GLY A 50 6.49 3.18 4.17
N GLU A 51 5.93 2.55 5.19
CA GLU A 51 6.72 1.82 6.18
C GLU A 51 5.98 0.62 6.75
N VAL A 52 6.74 -0.28 7.34
CA VAL A 52 6.23 -1.41 8.13
C VAL A 52 5.85 -0.92 9.52
N VAL A 53 4.55 -0.76 9.78
CA VAL A 53 4.04 -0.36 11.11
C VAL A 53 4.20 -1.50 12.12
N HIS A 54 3.96 -2.74 11.68
CA HIS A 54 4.04 -3.91 12.55
C HIS A 54 4.31 -5.17 11.74
N VAL A 55 5.12 -6.06 12.29
CA VAL A 55 5.42 -7.36 11.68
C VAL A 55 5.50 -8.43 12.76
N GLN A 56 4.85 -9.56 12.50
CA GLN A 56 4.97 -10.78 13.28
C GLN A 56 5.33 -11.92 12.33
N LYS A 57 6.40 -12.64 12.67
CA LYS A 57 6.78 -13.84 11.94
C LYS A 57 5.87 -14.99 12.36
N ALA A 58 5.46 -15.83 11.40
CA ALA A 58 4.79 -17.08 11.74
C ALA A 58 5.69 -17.96 12.63
N GLY A 59 5.09 -18.61 13.62
CA GLY A 59 5.80 -19.38 14.64
C GLY A 59 5.33 -20.83 14.76
N LEU A 60 6.14 -21.66 15.42
CA LEU A 60 5.79 -23.05 15.73
C LEU A 60 4.58 -23.06 16.69
N GLY A 61 3.48 -23.71 16.27
CA GLY A 61 2.22 -23.75 17.02
C GLY A 61 1.01 -23.10 16.34
N GLY A 62 1.06 -22.84 15.03
CA GLY A 62 -0.09 -22.32 14.27
C GLY A 62 -0.32 -20.82 14.39
N ARG A 63 0.64 -20.07 14.96
CA ARG A 63 0.63 -18.61 14.92
C ARG A 63 0.92 -18.14 13.49
N GLY A 64 -0.11 -17.61 12.82
CA GLY A 64 0.05 -16.94 11.54
C GLY A 64 0.90 -15.68 11.68
N GLY A 65 1.69 -15.38 10.67
CA GLY A 65 2.40 -14.13 10.53
C GLY A 65 1.44 -12.97 10.30
N GLU A 66 1.86 -11.80 10.74
CA GLU A 66 1.14 -10.54 10.58
C GLU A 66 2.07 -9.53 9.92
N LEU A 67 1.52 -8.71 9.04
CA LEU A 67 2.24 -7.62 8.40
C LEU A 67 1.27 -6.46 8.29
N ILE A 68 1.63 -5.33 8.89
CA ILE A 68 0.90 -4.07 8.83
C ILE A 68 1.85 -3.00 8.28
N LEU A 69 1.38 -2.29 7.27
CA LEU A 69 2.10 -1.31 6.48
C LEU A 69 1.26 -0.05 6.41
N ALA A 70 1.92 1.10 6.31
CA ALA A 70 1.28 2.38 6.09
C ALA A 70 1.92 3.09 4.91
N ALA A 71 1.10 3.64 4.00
CA ALA A 71 1.58 4.67 3.09
C ALA A 71 1.87 5.94 3.89
N ARG A 72 2.99 6.61 3.58
CA ARG A 72 3.41 7.85 4.23
C ARG A 72 3.25 9.03 3.29
N HIS A 73 3.88 8.97 2.12
CA HIS A 73 3.84 10.05 1.15
C HIS A 73 4.11 9.57 -0.28
N LEU A 74 3.59 10.33 -1.25
CA LEU A 74 3.96 10.27 -2.66
C LEU A 74 4.96 11.38 -2.94
N ASP A 75 6.06 11.09 -3.63
CA ASP A 75 7.02 12.11 -4.06
C ASP A 75 6.74 12.48 -5.51
N TYR A 76 6.22 13.70 -5.71
CA TYR A 76 5.94 14.25 -7.02
C TYR A 76 6.72 15.55 -7.21
N ARG A 77 7.71 15.54 -8.12
CA ARG A 77 8.52 16.72 -8.47
C ARG A 77 9.19 17.40 -7.25
N GLY A 78 9.63 16.63 -6.27
CA GLY A 78 10.23 17.15 -5.03
C GLY A 78 9.21 17.60 -3.98
N GLN A 79 7.92 17.49 -4.28
CA GLN A 79 6.86 17.71 -3.31
C GLN A 79 6.37 16.39 -2.72
N ARG A 80 6.31 16.34 -1.38
CA ARG A 80 5.78 15.20 -0.65
C ARG A 80 4.28 15.38 -0.40
N ILE A 81 3.47 14.56 -1.04
CA ILE A 81 2.02 14.53 -0.86
C ILE A 81 1.71 13.47 0.20
N PRO A 82 1.19 13.85 1.38
CA PRO A 82 0.93 12.90 2.46
C PRO A 82 -0.20 11.94 2.09
N LEU A 83 0.08 10.65 2.23
CA LEU A 83 -0.87 9.57 2.00
C LEU A 83 -1.27 8.95 3.34
N ARG A 84 -2.48 8.39 3.38
CA ARG A 84 -2.99 7.61 4.51
C ARG A 84 -3.83 6.44 4.01
N SER A 85 -4.38 5.68 4.96
CA SER A 85 -5.40 4.65 4.69
C SER A 85 -4.96 3.66 3.62
N LEU A 86 -3.72 3.15 3.70
CA LEU A 86 -3.24 2.12 2.79
C LEU A 86 -4.03 0.83 3.02
N LYS A 87 -4.67 0.34 1.96
CA LYS A 87 -5.45 -0.88 1.91
C LYS A 87 -5.01 -1.69 0.68
N PRO A 88 -4.18 -2.73 0.85
CA PRO A 88 -3.80 -3.62 -0.23
C PRO A 88 -5.03 -4.32 -0.84
N LEU A 89 -5.12 -4.37 -2.18
CA LEU A 89 -6.23 -5.05 -2.88
C LEU A 89 -6.00 -6.56 -2.95
N ALA A 90 -4.76 -7.02 -2.86
CA ALA A 90 -4.47 -8.43 -2.62
C ALA A 90 -4.69 -8.76 -1.14
N THR A 91 -5.87 -9.31 -0.83
CA THR A 91 -6.07 -10.07 0.42
C THR A 91 -5.26 -11.37 0.36
N PRO A 92 -4.57 -11.75 1.45
CA PRO A 92 -5.03 -11.61 2.84
C PRO A 92 -4.13 -10.72 3.70
N TYR A 93 -4.56 -9.47 3.90
CA TYR A 93 -4.01 -8.64 4.96
C TYR A 93 -4.64 -9.04 6.28
N ALA A 94 -3.88 -9.72 7.15
CA ALA A 94 -4.33 -10.09 8.49
C ALA A 94 -4.27 -8.90 9.46
N GLY A 95 -4.97 -7.82 9.13
CA GLY A 95 -5.29 -6.76 10.07
C GLY A 95 -6.55 -7.15 10.85
N LYS A 96 -6.43 -8.13 11.74
CA LYS A 96 -7.42 -8.43 12.80
C LYS A 96 -8.89 -8.31 12.38
N ASN A 97 -9.34 -9.18 11.46
CA ASN A 97 -10.72 -9.68 11.35
C ASN A 97 -10.71 -10.86 10.38
N ARG A 98 -10.61 -12.08 10.92
CA ARG A 98 -10.76 -13.34 10.15
C ARG A 98 -12.19 -13.54 9.60
N SER A 99 -13.07 -12.57 9.74
CA SER A 99 -14.50 -12.71 9.42
C SER A 99 -14.91 -12.03 8.11
N ASP A 100 -14.16 -11.04 7.60
CA ASP A 100 -14.53 -10.31 6.37
C ASP A 100 -13.83 -10.84 5.10
N ALA A 101 -12.80 -11.69 5.26
CA ALA A 101 -12.08 -12.29 4.14
C ALA A 101 -12.96 -13.22 3.27
N ALA A 102 -14.05 -13.75 3.84
CA ALA A 102 -15.01 -14.58 3.11
C ALA A 102 -15.94 -13.76 2.18
N LEU A 103 -16.19 -12.48 2.48
CA LEU A 103 -17.11 -11.64 1.70
C LEU A 103 -16.43 -10.92 0.53
N ALA A 104 -15.13 -10.64 0.61
CA ALA A 104 -14.37 -10.03 -0.50
C ALA A 104 -14.02 -11.02 -1.62
N ALA A 105 -14.10 -12.34 -1.37
CA ALA A 105 -13.81 -13.38 -2.35
C ALA A 105 -14.84 -13.46 -3.50
N SER A 106 -16.00 -12.79 -3.38
CA SER A 106 -17.09 -12.93 -4.35
C SER A 106 -17.07 -11.91 -5.51
N PHE A 107 -16.21 -10.89 -5.49
CA PHE A 107 -16.24 -9.81 -6.52
C PHE A 107 -14.95 -9.60 -7.30
N ILE A 108 -13.88 -10.36 -7.04
CA ILE A 108 -12.61 -10.23 -7.76
C ILE A 108 -12.29 -11.54 -8.50
N PRO A 109 -12.11 -11.53 -9.83
CA PRO A 109 -11.80 -12.73 -10.62
C PRO A 109 -10.48 -13.42 -10.23
N TYR A 110 -9.68 -12.79 -9.36
CA TYR A 110 -8.42 -13.28 -8.81
C TYR A 110 -8.53 -13.89 -7.41
N ALA A 111 -9.75 -14.15 -6.90
CA ALA A 111 -9.97 -14.76 -5.58
C ALA A 111 -9.26 -16.13 -5.40
N GLY A 112 -8.93 -16.83 -6.50
CA GLY A 112 -8.12 -18.05 -6.47
C GLY A 112 -6.64 -17.87 -6.07
N LEU A 113 -6.11 -16.64 -6.09
CA LEU A 113 -4.70 -16.36 -5.72
C LEU A 113 -4.49 -16.12 -4.22
N MET A 114 -5.55 -16.10 -3.40
CA MET A 114 -5.43 -15.82 -1.96
C MET A 114 -4.54 -16.83 -1.21
N SER A 115 -4.42 -18.06 -1.69
CA SER A 115 -3.55 -19.10 -1.11
C SER A 115 -2.07 -18.93 -1.45
N MET A 116 -1.71 -18.17 -2.49
CA MET A 116 -0.30 -17.97 -2.86
C MET A 116 0.43 -17.02 -1.90
N PHE A 117 -0.29 -16.09 -1.28
CA PHE A 117 0.30 -15.08 -0.40
C PHE A 117 0.50 -15.55 1.04
N ILE A 118 -0.12 -16.66 1.46
CA ILE A 118 0.11 -17.28 2.77
C ILE A 118 0.85 -18.62 2.57
N THR A 119 2.18 -18.58 2.60
CA THR A 119 3.00 -19.80 2.56
C THR A 119 3.49 -20.13 3.96
N GLY A 120 3.06 -21.28 4.52
CA GLY A 120 3.50 -21.73 5.85
C GLY A 120 3.14 -20.77 6.99
N GLY A 121 2.06 -19.99 6.83
CA GLY A 121 1.63 -18.97 7.78
C GLY A 121 2.32 -17.62 7.61
N GLN A 122 3.30 -17.46 6.73
CA GLN A 122 3.92 -16.17 6.44
C GLN A 122 3.14 -15.43 5.36
N ILE A 123 3.02 -14.11 5.50
CA ILE A 123 2.45 -13.23 4.47
C ILE A 123 3.57 -12.84 3.51
N VAL A 124 3.35 -12.99 2.21
CA VAL A 124 4.22 -12.51 1.14
C VAL A 124 3.40 -11.62 0.22
N ILE A 125 3.87 -10.42 -0.06
CA ILE A 125 3.26 -9.46 -0.97
C ILE A 125 4.27 -9.21 -2.10
N PRO A 126 4.07 -9.82 -3.28
CA PRO A 126 4.96 -9.63 -4.43
C PRO A 126 4.97 -8.19 -4.92
N ALA A 127 6.09 -7.80 -5.52
CA ALA A 127 6.13 -6.61 -6.37
C ALA A 127 5.05 -6.69 -7.45
N GLY A 128 4.46 -5.55 -7.81
CA GLY A 128 3.34 -5.52 -8.75
C GLY A 128 1.96 -5.68 -8.10
N THR A 129 1.89 -5.96 -6.80
CA THR A 129 0.62 -6.00 -6.06
C THR A 129 0.00 -4.60 -5.96
N GLU A 130 -1.30 -4.47 -6.20
CA GLU A 130 -2.01 -3.19 -6.09
C GLU A 130 -2.48 -2.90 -4.65
N ALA A 131 -2.47 -1.63 -4.27
CA ALA A 131 -2.94 -1.11 -3.00
C ALA A 131 -3.64 0.24 -3.20
N LEU A 132 -4.77 0.43 -2.52
CA LEU A 132 -5.47 1.71 -2.47
C LEU A 132 -4.96 2.52 -1.28
N ALA A 133 -4.54 3.75 -1.52
CA ALA A 133 -4.30 4.75 -0.50
C ALA A 133 -5.28 5.91 -0.68
N SER A 134 -5.29 6.83 0.27
CA SER A 134 -6.04 8.08 0.14
C SER A 134 -5.19 9.27 0.56
N VAL A 135 -5.40 10.41 -0.09
CA VAL A 135 -4.73 11.66 0.32
C VAL A 135 -5.15 12.03 1.74
N ALA A 136 -4.16 12.29 2.59
CA ALA A 136 -4.36 12.46 4.03
C ALA A 136 -4.99 13.81 4.40
N ALA A 137 -4.53 14.87 3.74
CA ALA A 137 -4.94 16.24 4.02
C ALA A 137 -4.96 17.05 2.72
N ASP A 138 -5.72 18.14 2.72
CA ASP A 138 -5.76 19.05 1.59
C ASP A 138 -4.35 19.62 1.35
N THR A 139 -3.70 19.15 0.29
CA THR A 139 -2.31 19.51 0.02
C THR A 139 -2.26 20.42 -1.19
N PRO A 140 -1.77 21.67 -1.08
CA PRO A 140 -1.54 22.51 -2.24
C PRO A 140 -0.37 21.91 -3.01
N VAL A 141 -0.63 21.12 -4.05
CA VAL A 141 0.42 20.72 -4.99
C VAL A 141 0.76 21.93 -5.84
N SER A 142 1.97 22.45 -5.66
CA SER A 142 2.46 23.63 -6.37
C SER A 142 3.18 23.17 -7.63
N ALA A 143 2.92 23.84 -8.75
CA ALA A 143 3.48 23.47 -10.05
C ALA A 143 4.97 23.85 -10.22
N VAL A 144 5.64 24.39 -9.19
CA VAL A 144 6.99 24.98 -9.33
C VAL A 144 7.86 24.64 -8.12
N PRO A 145 9.08 24.11 -8.31
CA PRO A 145 10.07 24.06 -7.25
C PRO A 145 10.67 25.46 -7.09
N GLU A 146 10.29 26.19 -6.04
CA GLU A 146 11.08 27.36 -5.62
C GLU A 146 12.39 26.83 -5.04
N THR A 147 13.42 26.89 -5.88
CA THR A 147 14.81 26.65 -5.52
C THR A 147 15.25 27.84 -4.66
N GLN A 148 15.68 27.59 -3.42
CA GLN A 148 16.51 28.54 -2.67
C GLN A 148 17.97 28.17 -2.84
#